data_AF-A0A8X7XFG1-F1
#
_entry.id   AF-A0A8X7XFG1-F1
#
_cell.length_a   1.000
_cell.length_b   1.000
_cell.length_c   1.000
_cell.angle_alpha   90.00
_cell.angle_beta   90.00
_cell.angle_gamma   90.00
#
_symmetry.space_group_name_H-M   'P 1'
#
loop_
_entity.id
_entity.type
_entity.pdbx_description
1 polymer ?
#
loop_
_entity_poly.entity_id
_entity_poly.type
_entity_poly.pdbx_seq_one_letter_code
_entity_poly.pdbx_strand_id
1 'polypeptide(L)'
;MGIKGTVKRSTDGDFIHANVDIDLIITEEPEMGNIEKPVEIFHIIEHFCLGRRRLHLFGRDSTIRPGWLTVGPTLTNSNFNAESYCSYFAPPNSHLTGYTEEIERLRPKSPPLKLMPERGGGAPRGGGRGGGGAAGRGDRGRERNRHNFRGDRGSFRGGRGGLHRGGFPPR
;
A
#
# COMPACT_ATOMS: atom_id res chain seq x y z
N MET A 1 -0.35 11.47 -8.65
CA MET A 1 0.48 10.26 -8.46
C MET A 1 -0.42 9.04 -8.45
N GLY A 2 -0.05 7.95 -9.13
CA GLY A 2 -0.84 6.71 -9.18
C GLY A 2 0.06 5.49 -8.96
N ILE A 3 -0.50 4.42 -8.38
CA ILE A 3 0.20 3.17 -8.10
C ILE A 3 -0.41 2.03 -8.91
N LYS A 4 0.45 1.16 -9.47
CA LYS A 4 0.06 -0.07 -10.15
C LYS A 4 0.78 -1.25 -9.52
N GLY A 5 0.03 -2.31 -9.20
CA GLY A 5 0.55 -3.48 -8.48
C GLY A 5 0.54 -3.28 -6.95
N THR A 6 1.21 -4.17 -6.25
CA THR A 6 1.31 -4.17 -4.79
C THR A 6 2.69 -3.70 -4.38
N VAL A 7 2.78 -2.62 -3.61
CA VAL A 7 4.03 -2.11 -3.03
C VAL A 7 3.82 -1.87 -1.54
N LYS A 8 4.72 -2.37 -0.70
CA LYS A 8 4.68 -2.28 0.75
C LYS A 8 5.93 -1.58 1.26
N ARG A 9 5.78 -0.38 1.85
CA ARG A 9 6.88 0.41 2.41
C ARG A 9 7.77 -0.34 3.42
N SER A 10 7.19 -1.29 4.16
CA SER A 10 7.91 -2.06 5.18
C SER A 10 8.85 -3.12 4.62
N THR A 11 8.56 -3.66 3.43
CA THR A 11 9.31 -4.77 2.83
C THR A 11 10.03 -4.38 1.55
N ASP A 12 9.47 -3.47 0.76
CA ASP A 12 9.91 -3.17 -0.60
C ASP A 12 10.81 -1.91 -0.62
N GLY A 13 11.74 -1.84 0.33
CA GLY A 13 12.69 -0.73 0.46
C GLY A 13 13.76 -0.71 -0.63
N ASP A 14 13.95 -1.82 -1.34
CA ASP A 14 14.74 -1.96 -2.56
C ASP A 14 14.07 -1.33 -3.79
N PHE A 15 12.77 -1.02 -3.71
CA PHE A 15 12.02 -0.39 -4.78
C PHE A 15 11.65 1.07 -4.48
N ILE A 16 11.27 1.39 -3.23
CA ILE A 16 10.83 2.73 -2.86
C ILE A 16 11.49 3.29 -1.60
N HIS A 17 11.85 4.56 -1.63
CA HIS A 17 12.15 5.38 -0.45
C HIS A 17 11.01 6.36 -0.20
N ALA A 18 9.96 5.87 0.47
CA ALA A 18 8.82 6.71 0.82
C ALA A 18 9.19 7.78 1.86
N ASN A 19 8.44 8.88 1.84
CA ASN A 19 8.53 9.98 2.82
C ASN A 19 9.84 10.76 2.81
N VAL A 20 10.65 10.65 1.73
CA VAL A 20 11.82 11.51 1.52
C VAL A 20 11.41 12.94 1.18
N ASP A 21 10.46 13.09 0.25
CA ASP A 21 9.92 14.38 -0.18
C ASP A 21 8.47 14.57 0.29
N ILE A 22 8.04 15.84 0.29
CA ILE A 22 6.64 16.25 0.52
C ILE A 22 5.88 16.38 -0.81
N ASP A 23 4.56 16.55 -0.75
CA ASP A 23 3.67 16.65 -1.91
C ASP A 23 3.46 18.08 -2.42
N LEU A 24 4.35 19.01 -2.06
CA LEU A 24 4.31 20.41 -2.46
C LEU A 24 5.62 20.82 -3.12
N ILE A 25 5.51 21.53 -4.23
CA ILE A 25 6.61 22.27 -4.87
C ILE A 25 6.20 23.73 -4.88
N ILE A 26 7.05 24.61 -4.35
CA ILE A 26 6.81 26.05 -4.29
C ILE A 26 7.89 26.74 -5.11
N THR A 27 7.49 27.34 -6.23
CA THR A 27 8.36 28.12 -7.11
C THR A 27 7.67 29.43 -7.46
N GLU A 28 8.46 30.41 -7.89
CA GLU A 28 7.94 31.64 -8.48
C GLU A 28 7.09 31.34 -9.72
N GLU A 29 6.15 32.23 -10.04
CA GLU A 29 5.37 32.13 -11.26
C GLU A 29 6.28 32.24 -12.49
N PRO A 30 6.22 31.28 -13.43
CA PRO A 30 7.00 31.36 -14.66
C PRO A 30 6.62 32.58 -15.51
N GLU A 31 7.54 33.02 -16.36
CA GLU A 31 7.27 34.08 -17.34
C GLU A 31 6.06 33.74 -18.23
N MET A 32 5.35 34.78 -18.69
CA MET A 32 4.17 34.62 -19.54
C MET A 32 4.49 33.80 -20.79
N GLY A 33 3.74 32.71 -21.00
CA GLY A 33 3.96 31.78 -22.12
C GLY A 33 4.89 30.61 -21.80
N ASN A 34 5.55 30.61 -20.64
CA ASN A 34 6.30 29.44 -20.17
C ASN A 34 5.32 28.37 -19.66
N ILE A 35 5.34 27.21 -20.33
CA ILE A 35 4.52 26.04 -20.02
C ILE A 35 5.33 24.90 -19.38
N GLU A 36 6.52 25.20 -18.86
CA GLU A 36 7.35 24.25 -18.14
C GLU A 36 6.76 23.91 -16.77
N LYS A 37 7.03 22.68 -16.35
CA LYS A 37 6.75 22.21 -15.00
C LYS A 37 8.04 22.34 -14.20
N PRO A 38 7.96 22.67 -12.90
CA PRO A 38 9.15 22.85 -12.08
C PRO A 38 9.98 21.55 -12.07
N VAL A 39 11.28 21.69 -12.30
CA VAL A 39 12.23 20.56 -12.44
C VAL A 39 12.25 19.65 -11.20
N GLU A 40 11.88 20.18 -10.03
CA GLU A 40 11.81 19.45 -8.77
C GLU A 40 10.89 18.22 -8.83
N ILE A 41 9.91 18.19 -9.75
CA ILE A 41 9.09 16.99 -9.96
C ILE A 41 9.93 15.76 -10.33
N PHE A 42 11.04 15.94 -11.06
CA PHE A 42 11.95 14.85 -11.39
C PHE A 42 12.69 14.34 -10.15
N HIS A 43 13.06 15.25 -9.24
CA HIS A 43 13.74 14.89 -7.99
C HIS A 43 12.82 14.05 -7.11
N ILE A 44 11.57 14.48 -6.91
CA ILE A 44 10.58 13.71 -6.13
C ILE A 44 10.40 12.30 -6.70
N ILE A 45 10.31 12.17 -8.03
CA ILE A 45 10.14 10.86 -8.68
C ILE A 45 11.39 9.97 -8.51
N GLU A 46 12.58 10.55 -8.67
CA GLU A 46 13.86 9.84 -8.59
C GLU A 46 14.22 9.42 -7.16
N HIS A 47 13.93 10.26 -6.17
CA HIS A 47 14.11 9.94 -4.75
C HIS A 47 13.10 8.88 -4.30
N PHE A 48 11.84 8.99 -4.73
CA PHE A 48 10.79 8.06 -4.32
C PHE A 48 11.00 6.65 -4.89
N CYS A 49 11.31 6.52 -6.19
CA CYS A 49 11.37 5.24 -6.89
C CYS A 49 12.78 4.91 -7.39
N LEU A 50 13.31 3.78 -6.91
CA LEU A 50 14.62 3.25 -7.28
C LEU A 50 14.63 2.56 -8.66
N GLY A 51 13.47 2.47 -9.32
CA GLY A 51 13.35 1.98 -10.69
C GLY A 51 14.04 2.91 -11.69
N ARG A 52 14.97 2.37 -12.48
CA ARG A 52 15.78 3.13 -13.45
C ARG A 52 15.11 3.35 -14.81
N ARG A 53 13.98 2.68 -15.09
CA ARG A 53 13.24 2.78 -16.35
C ARG A 53 12.19 3.89 -16.26
N ARG A 54 12.59 5.14 -16.50
CA ARG A 54 11.73 6.32 -16.35
C ARG A 54 11.37 6.89 -17.73
N LEU A 55 10.10 7.23 -17.94
CA LEU A 55 9.56 7.73 -19.20
C LEU A 55 8.87 9.08 -19.00
N HIS A 56 9.32 10.10 -19.71
CA HIS A 56 8.71 11.43 -19.75
C HIS A 56 7.98 11.61 -21.09
N LEU A 57 6.67 11.36 -21.08
CA LEU A 57 5.80 11.61 -22.24
C LEU A 57 5.48 13.11 -22.35
N PHE A 58 5.40 13.61 -23.59
CA PHE A 58 5.22 15.01 -23.95
C PHE A 58 6.37 15.93 -23.50
N GLY A 59 7.56 15.37 -23.28
CA GLY A 59 8.75 16.17 -23.01
C GLY A 59 9.23 16.95 -24.23
N ARG A 60 10.02 17.98 -23.96
CA ARG A 60 10.63 18.90 -24.92
C ARG A 60 12.16 18.86 -24.79
N ASP A 61 12.87 19.48 -25.72
CA ASP A 61 14.33 19.58 -25.71
C ASP A 61 14.88 20.13 -24.39
N SER A 62 14.21 21.14 -23.81
CA SER A 62 14.58 21.74 -22.52
C SER A 62 14.43 20.79 -21.32
N THR A 63 13.69 19.69 -21.47
CA THR A 63 13.38 18.74 -20.39
C THR A 63 14.12 17.40 -20.54
N ILE A 64 15.04 17.28 -21.50
CA ILE A 64 15.87 16.09 -21.66
C ILE A 64 16.76 15.94 -20.42
N ARG A 65 16.70 14.77 -19.77
CA ARG A 65 17.37 14.51 -18.50
C ARG A 65 18.05 13.13 -18.49
N PRO A 66 19.28 13.00 -17.97
CA PRO A 66 19.90 11.70 -17.73
C PRO A 66 19.02 10.78 -16.86
N GLY A 67 18.96 9.50 -17.21
CA GLY A 67 18.12 8.53 -16.51
C GLY A 67 16.64 8.53 -16.92
N TRP A 68 16.27 9.34 -17.92
CA TRP A 68 14.93 9.39 -18.50
C TRP A 68 14.94 9.12 -20.00
N LEU A 69 13.96 8.33 -20.45
CA LEU A 69 13.55 8.31 -21.85
C LEU A 69 12.51 9.43 -22.05
N THR A 70 12.78 10.37 -22.95
CA THR A 70 11.87 11.47 -23.26
C THR A 70 11.23 11.23 -24.62
N VAL A 71 9.89 11.32 -24.69
CA VAL A 71 9.13 11.13 -25.93
C VAL A 71 8.14 12.27 -26.05
N GLY A 72 8.19 13.04 -27.13
CA GLY A 72 7.28 14.16 -27.34
C GLY A 72 7.25 14.64 -28.78
N PRO A 73 6.16 15.32 -29.20
CA PRO A 73 5.97 15.74 -30.59
C PRO A 73 6.85 16.92 -30.99
N THR A 74 7.38 17.69 -30.04
CA THR A 74 8.17 18.89 -30.29
C THR A 74 9.68 18.68 -30.07
N LEU A 75 10.13 17.42 -29.99
CA LEU A 75 11.55 17.12 -29.91
C LEU A 75 12.20 17.39 -31.27
N THR A 76 13.31 18.12 -31.30
CA THR A 76 13.99 18.46 -32.57
C THR A 76 14.86 17.33 -33.10
N ASN A 77 15.21 16.35 -32.27
CA ASN A 77 16.05 15.21 -32.62
C ASN A 77 15.58 13.93 -31.92
N SER A 78 16.02 12.77 -32.40
CA SER A 78 15.72 11.45 -31.85
C SER A 78 16.97 10.58 -31.87
N ASN A 79 17.32 10.01 -30.71
CA ASN A 79 18.44 9.06 -30.56
C ASN A 79 17.99 7.72 -29.95
N PHE A 80 16.69 7.47 -29.89
CA PHE A 80 16.16 6.29 -29.21
C PHE A 80 16.47 5.01 -30.00
N ASN A 81 17.22 4.11 -29.38
CA ASN A 81 17.40 2.74 -29.84
C ASN A 81 16.93 1.80 -28.73
N ALA A 82 15.88 1.01 -29.01
CA ALA A 82 15.20 0.20 -28.00
C ALA A 82 16.11 -0.89 -27.42
N GLU A 83 16.93 -1.54 -28.25
CA GLU A 83 17.86 -2.60 -27.83
C GLU A 83 18.96 -2.04 -26.93
N SER A 84 19.58 -0.94 -27.35
CA SER A 84 20.59 -0.22 -26.57
C SER A 84 20.01 0.31 -25.26
N TYR A 85 18.77 0.79 -25.27
CA TYR A 85 18.10 1.23 -24.05
C TYR A 85 17.85 0.05 -23.09
N CYS A 86 17.36 -1.08 -23.60
CA CYS A 86 17.10 -2.26 -22.79
C CYS A 86 18.37 -2.87 -22.19
N SER A 87 19.50 -2.81 -22.89
CA SER A 87 20.76 -3.38 -22.41
C SER A 87 21.29 -2.71 -21.14
N TYR A 88 20.96 -1.43 -20.87
CA TYR A 88 21.32 -0.74 -19.63
C TYR A 88 20.71 -1.35 -18.35
N PHE A 89 19.66 -2.15 -18.50
CA PHE A 89 18.93 -2.76 -17.38
C PHE A 89 19.06 -4.29 -17.35
N ALA A 90 19.70 -4.88 -18.36
CA ALA A 90 19.98 -6.30 -18.43
C ALA A 90 21.24 -6.65 -17.60
N PRO A 91 21.37 -7.91 -17.13
CA PRO A 91 22.56 -8.36 -16.40
C PRO A 91 23.87 -8.06 -17.16
N PRO A 92 24.96 -7.63 -16.50
CA PRO A 92 25.15 -7.56 -15.03
C PRO A 92 24.52 -6.35 -14.36
N ASN A 93 23.89 -5.43 -15.11
CA ASN A 93 23.17 -4.30 -14.53
C ASN A 93 21.83 -4.74 -13.94
N SER A 94 21.22 -3.86 -13.15
CA SER A 94 19.87 -4.04 -12.61
C SER A 94 18.94 -2.94 -13.12
N HIS A 95 17.64 -3.22 -13.19
CA HIS A 95 16.63 -2.20 -13.44
C HIS A 95 16.33 -1.33 -12.19
N LEU A 96 16.93 -1.67 -11.05
CA LEU A 96 16.91 -0.90 -9.81
C LEU A 96 18.28 -0.24 -9.58
N THR A 97 18.30 0.94 -8.97
CA THR A 97 19.56 1.62 -8.61
C THR A 97 20.30 0.91 -7.50
N GLY A 98 19.59 0.19 -6.62
CA GLY A 98 20.09 -0.15 -5.30
C GLY A 98 20.23 1.11 -4.43
N TYR A 99 20.83 0.95 -3.27
CA TYR A 99 21.12 2.04 -2.33
C TYR A 99 22.36 1.69 -1.50
N THR A 100 22.96 2.69 -0.87
CA THR A 100 24.11 2.51 0.04
C THR A 100 23.64 2.31 1.47
N GLU A 101 24.49 1.74 2.32
CA GLU A 101 24.18 1.60 3.75
C GLU A 101 23.95 2.94 4.44
N GLU A 102 24.60 4.01 3.97
CA GLU A 102 24.39 5.36 4.48
C GLU A 102 22.97 5.85 4.19
N ILE A 103 22.48 5.68 2.96
CA ILE A 103 21.10 6.00 2.59
C ILE A 103 20.12 5.17 3.42
N GLU A 104 20.40 3.88 3.60
CA GLU A 104 19.57 3.00 4.42
C GLU A 104 19.50 3.45 5.89
N ARG A 105 20.59 3.99 6.45
CA ARG A 105 20.58 4.54 7.82
C ARG A 105 19.81 5.84 7.94
N LEU A 106 19.88 6.72 6.94
CA LEU A 106 19.32 8.08 7.01
C LEU A 106 17.86 8.17 6.55
N ARG A 107 17.41 7.28 5.66
CA ARG A 107 16.06 7.39 5.11
C ARG A 107 14.97 7.15 6.17
N PRO A 108 13.82 7.84 6.07
CA PRO A 108 12.69 7.62 6.97
C PRO A 108 12.17 6.17 6.90
N LYS A 109 11.97 5.55 8.06
CA LYS A 109 11.46 4.17 8.20
C LYS A 109 10.41 4.09 9.30
N SER A 110 9.52 3.11 9.19
CA SER A 110 8.59 2.78 10.27
C SER A 110 9.38 2.33 11.52
N PRO A 111 8.98 2.73 12.74
CA PRO A 111 9.58 2.22 13.97
C PRO A 111 9.47 0.70 14.07
N PRO A 112 10.41 0.03 14.78
CA PRO A 112 10.30 -1.40 15.03
C PRO A 112 9.02 -1.69 15.82
N LEU A 113 8.33 -2.77 15.45
CA LEU A 113 7.18 -3.24 16.22
C LEU A 113 7.66 -3.59 17.63
N LYS A 114 7.08 -2.98 18.66
CA LYS A 114 7.29 -3.41 20.04
C LYS A 114 6.78 -4.85 20.14
N LEU A 115 7.69 -5.81 20.27
CA LEU A 115 7.35 -7.13 20.76
C LEU A 115 6.77 -6.92 22.15
N MET A 116 5.45 -7.03 22.29
CA MET A 116 4.87 -7.15 23.62
C MET A 116 5.54 -8.36 24.26
N PRO A 117 6.10 -8.24 25.48
CA PRO A 117 6.56 -9.42 26.18
C PRO A 117 5.35 -10.35 26.30
N GLU A 118 5.47 -11.50 25.64
CA GLU A 118 4.71 -12.70 25.96
C GLU A 118 4.64 -12.73 27.49
N ARG A 119 3.43 -12.58 28.02
CA ARG A 119 3.18 -12.50 29.45
C ARG A 119 3.47 -13.90 30.00
N GLY A 120 4.76 -14.14 30.20
CA GLY A 120 5.30 -15.41 30.62
C GLY A 120 4.68 -15.83 31.93
N GLY A 121 4.24 -17.08 31.96
CA GLY A 121 4.26 -17.94 33.14
C GLY A 121 3.69 -17.34 34.41
N GLY A 122 2.36 -17.30 34.51
CA GLY A 122 1.72 -17.31 35.83
C GLY A 122 2.11 -18.60 36.56
N ALA A 123 2.90 -18.47 37.62
CA ALA A 123 3.32 -19.55 38.51
C ALA A 123 2.13 -20.40 39.00
N PRO A 124 2.28 -21.73 39.17
CA PRO A 124 1.23 -22.55 39.76
C PRO A 124 1.15 -22.22 41.25
N ARG A 125 0.10 -21.51 41.66
CA ARG A 125 -0.21 -21.35 43.09
C ARG A 125 -0.63 -22.71 43.63
N GLY A 126 0.24 -23.24 44.49
CA GLY A 126 0.09 -24.51 45.19
C GLY A 126 -1.22 -24.65 45.95
N GLY A 127 -1.59 -25.91 46.15
CA GLY A 127 -2.87 -26.33 46.71
C GLY A 127 -3.11 -25.93 48.17
N GLY A 128 -4.39 -25.97 48.53
CA GLY A 128 -4.89 -25.89 49.90
C GLY A 128 -6.33 -26.40 49.96
N ARG A 129 -6.52 -27.56 50.61
CA ARG A 129 -7.81 -28.20 50.95
C ARG A 129 -8.54 -27.43 52.06
N GLY A 130 -9.87 -27.53 52.06
CA GLY A 130 -10.77 -27.28 53.20
C GLY A 130 -11.71 -26.10 52.95
N GLY A 131 -13.03 -26.15 53.12
CA GLY A 131 -13.89 -27.12 53.81
C GLY A 131 -14.90 -26.34 54.67
N GLY A 132 -16.17 -26.26 54.20
CA GLY A 132 -17.38 -26.11 55.03
C GLY A 132 -17.77 -24.72 55.57
N GLY A 133 -19.10 -24.46 55.56
CA GLY A 133 -19.77 -23.67 56.60
C GLY A 133 -20.50 -22.41 56.14
N ALA A 134 -21.81 -22.35 56.41
CA ALA A 134 -22.79 -21.41 55.87
C ALA A 134 -23.11 -20.19 56.77
N ALA A 135 -23.72 -19.18 56.15
CA ALA A 135 -24.72 -18.19 56.63
C ALA A 135 -24.42 -16.81 55.98
N GLY A 136 -25.30 -16.07 55.31
CA GLY A 136 -26.75 -16.07 55.21
C GLY A 136 -27.23 -14.60 55.27
N ARG A 137 -28.01 -14.16 54.27
CA ARG A 137 -28.83 -12.92 54.06
C ARG A 137 -28.61 -12.43 52.62
N GLY A 138 -29.48 -12.72 51.63
CA GLY A 138 -30.89 -12.34 51.51
C GLY A 138 -30.96 -10.91 50.97
N ASP A 139 -31.72 -10.51 49.96
CA ASP A 139 -32.76 -11.08 49.10
C ASP A 139 -33.00 -10.01 48.01
N ARG A 140 -33.25 -10.42 46.75
CA ARG A 140 -34.23 -9.75 45.87
C ARG A 140 -34.49 -10.60 44.62
N GLY A 141 -35.77 -10.99 44.51
CA GLY A 141 -36.38 -12.00 43.64
C GLY A 141 -36.18 -11.87 42.12
N ARG A 142 -36.31 -12.98 41.37
CA ARG A 142 -37.56 -13.69 40.95
C ARG A 142 -37.95 -13.13 39.57
N GLU A 143 -37.87 -13.85 38.45
CA GLU A 143 -38.65 -15.03 38.01
C GLU A 143 -37.82 -15.89 37.00
N ARG A 144 -37.68 -17.21 37.20
CA ARG A 144 -38.44 -18.33 36.58
C ARG A 144 -38.53 -18.26 35.04
N ASN A 145 -38.28 -19.27 34.22
CA ASN A 145 -37.77 -20.65 34.31
C ASN A 145 -37.73 -21.20 32.86
N ARG A 146 -36.67 -21.97 32.48
CA ARG A 146 -36.70 -23.18 31.59
C ARG A 146 -37.15 -23.08 30.11
N HIS A 147 -36.59 -23.76 29.09
CA HIS A 147 -35.42 -24.63 28.85
C HIS A 147 -35.17 -24.72 27.31
N ASN A 148 -33.96 -25.15 26.95
CA ASN A 148 -33.52 -25.88 25.74
C ASN A 148 -34.49 -26.05 24.56
N PHE A 149 -34.01 -25.78 23.34
CA PHE A 149 -34.24 -26.70 22.22
C PHE A 149 -33.13 -26.61 21.14
N ARG A 150 -32.42 -27.72 20.96
CA ARG A 150 -31.67 -28.12 19.75
C ARG A 150 -32.68 -28.78 18.80
N GLY A 151 -32.54 -28.56 17.50
CA GLY A 151 -33.24 -29.29 16.42
C GLY A 151 -33.39 -28.35 15.23
N ASP A 152 -32.62 -28.49 14.16
CA ASP A 152 -32.76 -29.50 13.10
C ASP A 152 -34.08 -29.38 12.31
N ARG A 153 -33.96 -29.62 11.00
CA ARG A 153 -34.95 -29.71 9.92
C ARG A 153 -35.10 -28.47 9.02
N GLY A 154 -34.92 -28.74 7.72
CA GLY A 154 -36.06 -28.59 6.83
C GLY A 154 -35.76 -28.02 5.45
N SER A 155 -35.33 -28.89 4.54
CA SER A 155 -35.49 -28.73 3.10
C SER A 155 -36.95 -28.38 2.75
N PHE A 156 -37.18 -27.32 1.96
CA PHE A 156 -38.38 -27.22 1.12
C PHE A 156 -38.06 -26.68 -0.27
N ARG A 157 -38.45 -27.50 -1.23
CA ARG A 157 -38.30 -27.37 -2.67
C ARG A 157 -39.66 -26.93 -3.21
N GLY A 158 -39.65 -25.95 -4.12
CA GLY A 158 -40.64 -25.82 -5.19
C GLY A 158 -41.73 -24.78 -5.00
N GLY A 159 -41.98 -24.01 -6.06
CA GLY A 159 -43.25 -23.30 -6.24
C GLY A 159 -43.17 -22.06 -7.12
N ARG A 160 -43.55 -22.21 -8.39
CA ARG A 160 -43.65 -21.21 -9.47
C ARG A 160 -44.45 -19.94 -9.13
N GLY A 161 -44.12 -18.84 -9.84
CA GLY A 161 -45.05 -17.74 -10.14
C GLY A 161 -44.31 -16.54 -10.76
N GLY A 162 -44.52 -16.26 -12.05
CA GLY A 162 -43.68 -15.38 -12.87
C GLY A 162 -44.06 -13.89 -12.89
N LEU A 163 -43.42 -13.14 -13.79
CA LEU A 163 -44.00 -12.30 -14.87
C LEU A 163 -42.93 -11.33 -15.44
N HIS A 164 -42.84 -11.34 -16.78
CA HIS A 164 -42.51 -10.29 -17.78
C HIS A 164 -41.37 -9.26 -17.55
N ARG A 165 -40.33 -9.19 -18.40
CA ARG A 165 -40.21 -8.77 -19.84
C ARG A 165 -39.96 -7.25 -19.98
N GLY A 166 -38.80 -6.89 -20.54
CA GLY A 166 -38.61 -5.58 -21.21
C GLY A 166 -37.23 -4.93 -21.05
N GLY A 167 -36.22 -5.39 -21.79
CA GLY A 167 -34.98 -4.65 -22.01
C GLY A 167 -34.98 -4.01 -23.40
N PHE A 168 -34.71 -2.71 -23.48
CA PHE A 168 -34.44 -1.97 -24.73
C PHE A 168 -32.92 -1.93 -25.02
N PRO A 169 -32.48 -1.90 -26.29
CA PRO A 169 -31.08 -1.79 -26.67
C PRO A 169 -30.59 -0.33 -26.76
N PRO A 170 -29.26 -0.08 -26.74
CA PRO A 170 -28.68 1.26 -26.63
C PRO A 170 -28.63 2.02 -27.96
N ARG A 171 -28.45 3.35 -27.85
CA ARG A 171 -28.04 4.26 -28.93
C ARG A 171 -26.53 4.47 -28.90
#